data_AF-A0A7S1CEG1-F1
#
_entry.id   AF-A0A7S1CEG1-F1
#
_cell.length_a   1.000
_cell.length_b   1.000
_cell.length_c   1.000
_cell.angle_alpha   90.00
_cell.angle_beta   90.00
_cell.angle_gamma   90.00
#
_symmetry.space_group_name_H-M   'P 1'
#
loop_
_entity.id
_entity.type
_entity.pdbx_description
1 polymer ?
#
loop_
_entity_poly.entity_id
_entity_poly.type
_entity_poly.pdbx_seq_one_letter_code
_entity_poly.pdbx_strand_id
1 'polypeptide(L)'
;EEVLSTAVETLSAHAQEGGTKVRWTACYALGGVLGAAVASRRGVAGAPWLLAAIDALCHSVGESPNFKVRIAAVQALGALSTREAFGDDDGYARVFRCLVSMLLVVDDASGASFSEYRYRGDLKASVSRSLLRVIRLSRRTDFLALKDVLVEHAGDLFAWLSDAEMAARNAEREAAAMAADAAEAAGGGSPSSATAAAAAAAV
;
A
#
# COMPACT_ATOMS: atom_id res chain seq x y z
N GLU A 1 3.97 28.50 -0.42
CA GLU A 1 4.95 27.43 -0.70
C GLU A 1 5.84 27.21 0.51
N GLU A 2 6.44 28.28 1.05
CA GLU A 2 7.20 28.29 2.30
C GLU A 2 6.49 27.58 3.49
N VAL A 3 5.23 27.94 3.78
CA VAL A 3 4.45 27.30 4.86
C VAL A 3 4.30 25.78 4.67
N LEU A 4 4.15 25.31 3.42
CA LEU A 4 4.04 23.88 3.15
C LEU A 4 5.38 23.18 3.35
N SER A 5 6.49 23.78 2.89
CA SER A 5 7.84 23.25 3.09
C SER A 5 8.13 23.09 4.58
N THR A 6 7.94 24.15 5.37
CA THR A 6 8.18 24.12 6.82
C THR A 6 7.31 23.09 7.54
N ALA A 7 6.04 22.96 7.14
CA ALA A 7 5.14 21.95 7.70
C ALA A 7 5.64 20.52 7.37
N VAL A 8 6.01 20.26 6.13
CA VAL A 8 6.52 18.94 5.71
C VAL A 8 7.84 18.62 6.39
N GLU A 9 8.76 19.58 6.52
CA GLU A 9 10.03 19.41 7.23
C GLU A 9 9.80 19.05 8.70
N THR A 10 8.88 19.76 9.37
CA THR A 10 8.52 19.47 10.77
C THR A 10 7.91 18.08 10.92
N LEU A 11 6.99 17.72 10.04
CA LEU A 11 6.39 16.38 10.02
C LEU A 11 7.43 15.30 9.73
N SER A 12 8.38 15.56 8.82
CA SER A 12 9.47 14.65 8.46
C SER A 12 10.39 14.39 9.65
N ALA A 13 10.73 15.42 10.42
CA ALA A 13 11.49 15.26 11.67
C ALA A 13 10.69 14.43 12.70
N HIS A 14 9.41 14.72 12.88
CA HIS A 14 8.55 13.97 13.80
C HIS A 14 8.32 12.51 13.39
N ALA A 15 8.28 12.19 12.09
CA ALA A 15 8.18 10.84 11.58
C ALA A 15 9.43 10.00 11.89
N GLN A 16 10.60 10.63 11.91
CA GLN A 16 11.89 9.98 12.16
C GLN A 16 12.22 9.88 13.65
N GLU A 17 11.96 10.92 14.43
CA GLU A 17 12.49 11.08 15.79
C GLU A 17 11.43 11.04 16.89
N GLY A 18 10.15 11.27 16.57
CA GLY A 18 9.09 11.38 17.57
C GLY A 18 8.86 10.11 18.39
N GLY A 19 8.06 10.20 19.46
CA GLY A 19 7.52 9.00 20.12
C GLY A 19 6.56 8.23 19.21
N THR A 20 6.26 6.96 19.50
CA THR A 20 5.44 6.07 18.63
C THR A 20 4.16 6.73 18.09
N LYS A 21 3.37 7.36 18.96
CA LYS A 21 2.13 8.05 18.55
C LYS A 21 2.41 9.25 17.64
N VAL A 22 3.47 10.02 17.94
CA VAL A 22 3.88 11.17 17.15
C VAL A 22 4.35 10.73 15.76
N ARG A 23 5.20 9.69 15.69
CA ARG A 23 5.66 9.13 14.40
C ARG A 23 4.49 8.62 13.56
N TRP A 24 3.58 7.88 14.17
CA TRP A 24 2.40 7.36 13.49
C TRP A 24 1.54 8.50 12.91
N THR A 25 1.24 9.52 13.73
CA THR A 25 0.48 10.69 13.29
C THR A 25 1.22 11.47 12.19
N ALA A 26 2.54 11.64 12.32
CA ALA A 26 3.36 12.33 11.34
C ALA A 26 3.37 11.60 9.99
N CYS A 27 3.55 10.27 9.99
CA CYS A 27 3.47 9.46 8.77
C CYS A 27 2.08 9.55 8.12
N TYR A 28 1.03 9.49 8.93
CA TYR A 28 -0.35 9.63 8.44
C TYR A 28 -0.60 11.01 7.81
N ALA A 29 -0.15 12.08 8.47
CA ALA A 29 -0.25 13.44 7.98
C ALA A 29 0.54 13.65 6.68
N LEU A 30 1.77 13.12 6.60
CA LEU A 30 2.57 13.14 5.36
C LEU A 30 1.84 12.42 4.22
N GLY A 31 1.21 11.27 4.48
CA GLY A 31 0.39 10.57 3.48
C GLY A 31 -0.78 11.41 2.98
N GLY A 32 -1.44 12.15 3.88
CA GLY A 32 -2.49 13.10 3.50
C GLY A 32 -1.98 14.25 2.63
N VAL A 33 -0.82 14.83 2.98
CA VAL A 33 -0.16 15.88 2.20
C VAL A 33 0.20 15.37 0.81
N LEU A 34 0.85 14.21 0.73
CA LEU A 34 1.23 13.58 -0.54
C LEU A 34 -0.01 13.29 -1.40
N GLY A 35 -1.05 12.68 -0.83
CA GLY A 35 -2.30 12.39 -1.54
C GLY A 35 -2.98 13.65 -2.09
N ALA A 36 -3.09 14.70 -1.28
CA ALA A 36 -3.65 15.98 -1.71
C ALA A 36 -2.80 16.65 -2.79
N ALA A 37 -1.47 16.56 -2.67
CA ALA A 37 -0.55 17.16 -3.62
C ALA A 37 -0.53 16.42 -4.97
N VAL A 38 -0.68 15.10 -4.97
CA VAL A 38 -0.86 14.27 -6.18
C VAL A 38 -2.20 14.56 -6.86
N ALA A 39 -3.26 14.78 -6.09
CA ALA A 39 -4.59 15.14 -6.62
C ALA A 39 -4.66 16.59 -7.14
N SER A 40 -3.70 17.44 -6.77
CA SER A 40 -3.67 18.84 -7.17
C SER A 40 -3.23 19.00 -8.62
N ARG A 41 -3.86 19.94 -9.35
CA ARG A 41 -3.47 20.29 -10.73
C ARG A 41 -2.05 20.85 -10.84
N ARG A 42 -1.48 21.32 -9.72
CA ARG A 42 -0.16 21.95 -9.70
C ARG A 42 0.98 20.93 -9.86
N GLY A 43 0.70 19.64 -9.60
CA GLY A 43 1.72 18.60 -9.54
C GLY A 43 2.67 18.80 -8.36
N VAL A 44 3.53 17.80 -8.14
CA VAL A 44 4.59 17.82 -7.10
C VAL A 44 5.99 17.70 -7.67
N ALA A 45 6.11 17.56 -9.00
CA ALA A 45 7.39 17.43 -9.67
C ALA A 45 8.25 18.68 -9.42
N GLY A 46 9.44 18.49 -8.86
CA GLY A 46 10.39 19.55 -8.54
C GLY A 46 10.18 20.26 -7.19
N ALA A 47 9.23 19.82 -6.37
CA ALA A 47 9.03 20.38 -5.03
C ALA A 47 10.16 19.94 -4.06
N PRO A 48 10.95 20.85 -3.46
CA PRO A 48 12.08 20.49 -2.61
C PRO A 48 11.68 19.64 -1.39
N TRP A 49 10.50 19.87 -0.85
CA TRP A 49 9.97 19.14 0.31
C TRP A 49 9.61 17.69 0.04
N LEU A 50 9.40 17.31 -1.24
CA LEU A 50 8.91 15.98 -1.61
C LEU A 50 9.94 14.88 -1.29
N LEU A 51 11.21 15.09 -1.67
CA LEU A 51 12.26 14.11 -1.41
C LEU A 51 12.52 13.97 0.10
N ALA A 52 12.47 15.07 0.85
CA ALA A 52 12.57 15.03 2.31
C ALA A 52 11.44 14.21 2.96
N ALA A 53 10.20 14.37 2.47
CA ALA A 53 9.07 13.57 2.92
C ALA A 53 9.24 12.08 2.58
N ILE A 54 9.70 11.76 1.36
CA ILE A 54 9.96 10.39 0.92
C ILE A 54 11.04 9.75 1.79
N ASP A 55 12.17 10.43 2.01
CA ASP A 55 13.27 9.93 2.82
C ASP A 55 12.85 9.69 4.28
N ALA A 56 12.08 10.61 4.86
CA ALA A 56 11.55 10.47 6.22
C ALA A 56 10.61 9.25 6.33
N LEU A 57 9.73 9.05 5.36
CA LEU A 57 8.84 7.89 5.31
C LEU A 57 9.65 6.59 5.14
N CYS A 58 10.64 6.57 4.24
CA CYS A 58 11.51 5.40 4.04
C CYS A 58 12.26 5.04 5.33
N HIS A 59 12.79 6.04 6.05
CA HIS A 59 13.38 5.83 7.37
C HIS A 59 12.38 5.24 8.36
N SER A 60 11.15 5.77 8.44
CA SER A 60 10.10 5.21 9.31
C SER A 60 9.73 3.76 8.96
N VAL A 61 9.81 3.36 7.67
CA VAL A 61 9.60 1.97 7.23
C VAL A 61 10.70 1.05 7.74
N GLY A 62 11.98 1.43 7.56
CA GLY A 62 13.12 0.58 7.95
C GLY A 62 13.37 0.54 9.46
N GLU A 63 13.36 1.72 10.10
CA GLU A 63 13.96 1.91 11.44
C GLU A 63 12.93 1.93 12.58
N SER A 64 11.63 2.08 12.29
CA SER A 64 10.63 2.13 13.37
C SER A 64 10.49 0.76 14.06
N PRO A 65 10.58 0.65 15.39
CA PRO A 65 10.33 -0.62 16.08
C PRO A 65 8.82 -0.97 16.14
N ASN A 66 7.94 -0.08 15.69
CA ASN A 66 6.49 -0.25 15.74
C ASN A 66 5.91 -0.50 14.34
N PHE A 67 5.22 -1.63 14.16
CA PHE A 67 4.64 -2.03 12.88
C PHE A 67 3.50 -1.13 12.43
N LYS A 68 2.74 -0.51 13.34
CA LYS A 68 1.70 0.46 12.92
C LYS A 68 2.30 1.69 12.30
N VAL A 69 3.44 2.16 12.83
CA VAL A 69 4.20 3.27 12.23
C VAL A 69 4.71 2.85 10.84
N ARG A 70 5.31 1.66 10.71
CA ARG A 70 5.76 1.13 9.40
C ARG A 70 4.61 1.05 8.40
N ILE A 71 3.45 0.51 8.82
CA ILE A 71 2.24 0.40 8.00
C ILE A 71 1.79 1.79 7.53
N ALA A 72 1.71 2.76 8.43
CA ALA A 72 1.31 4.13 8.07
C ALA A 72 2.28 4.75 7.06
N ALA A 73 3.59 4.54 7.24
CA ALA A 73 4.60 5.05 6.31
C ALA A 73 4.52 4.37 4.93
N VAL A 74 4.39 3.04 4.89
CA VAL A 74 4.20 2.27 3.64
C VAL A 74 2.93 2.69 2.90
N GLN A 75 1.84 2.96 3.62
CA GLN A 75 0.59 3.44 3.04
C GLN A 75 0.73 4.86 2.49
N ALA A 76 1.45 5.75 3.18
CA ALA A 76 1.75 7.08 2.70
C ALA A 76 2.58 7.04 1.39
N LEU A 77 3.61 6.20 1.33
CA LEU A 77 4.39 5.98 0.10
C LEU A 77 3.52 5.39 -1.03
N GLY A 78 2.62 4.46 -0.69
CA GLY A 78 1.68 3.85 -1.64
C GLY A 78 0.57 4.79 -2.15
N ALA A 79 0.40 5.97 -1.54
CA ALA A 79 -0.55 6.99 -2.00
C ALA A 79 -0.05 7.74 -3.25
N LEU A 80 1.26 7.66 -3.54
CA LEU A 80 1.87 8.17 -4.77
C LEU A 80 1.35 7.34 -5.97
N SER A 81 0.32 7.86 -6.62
CA SER A 81 -0.48 7.12 -7.61
C SER A 81 -0.14 7.41 -9.07
N THR A 82 0.79 8.35 -9.31
CA THR A 82 1.31 8.69 -10.64
C THR A 82 2.83 8.68 -10.63
N ARG A 83 3.48 8.55 -11.78
CA ARG A 83 4.95 8.49 -11.82
C ARG A 83 5.61 9.83 -11.48
N GLU A 84 4.92 10.94 -11.75
CA GLU A 84 5.31 12.31 -11.41
C GLU A 84 5.20 12.57 -9.90
N ALA A 85 4.38 11.80 -9.18
CA ALA A 85 4.20 11.92 -7.74
C ALA A 85 5.49 11.67 -6.95
N PHE A 86 6.43 10.95 -7.54
CA PHE A 86 7.73 10.63 -6.93
C PHE A 86 8.77 11.73 -7.11
N GLY A 87 8.45 12.79 -7.85
CA GLY A 87 9.40 13.84 -8.22
C GLY A 87 10.20 13.42 -9.44
N ASP A 88 11.43 12.97 -9.23
CA ASP A 88 12.37 12.54 -10.26
C ASP A 88 12.52 11.01 -10.30
N ASP A 89 13.50 10.53 -11.06
CA ASP A 89 13.80 9.10 -11.17
C ASP A 89 14.43 8.55 -9.87
N ASP A 90 15.14 9.40 -9.12
CA ASP A 90 15.75 9.03 -7.85
C ASP A 90 14.71 8.84 -6.75
N GLY A 91 13.72 9.72 -6.65
CA GLY A 91 12.61 9.61 -5.72
C GLY A 91 11.82 8.31 -5.95
N TYR A 92 11.57 7.96 -7.21
CA TYR A 92 10.93 6.68 -7.54
C TYR A 92 11.80 5.48 -7.12
N ALA A 93 13.08 5.50 -7.47
CA ALA A 93 14.00 4.42 -7.13
C ALA A 93 14.19 4.26 -5.61
N ARG A 94 14.16 5.35 -4.83
CA ARG A 94 14.19 5.32 -3.36
C ARG A 94 13.00 4.58 -2.79
N VAL A 95 11.78 4.93 -3.22
CA VAL A 95 10.56 4.26 -2.75
C VAL A 95 10.57 2.78 -3.14
N PHE A 96 10.95 2.45 -4.37
CA PHE A 96 11.05 1.06 -4.82
C PHE A 96 12.00 0.26 -3.93
N ARG A 97 13.24 0.74 -3.73
CA ARG A 97 14.25 0.05 -2.90
C ARG A 97 13.82 -0.06 -1.44
N CYS A 98 13.20 0.97 -0.88
CA CYS A 98 12.66 0.93 0.48
C CYS A 98 11.61 -0.17 0.65
N LEU A 99 10.66 -0.27 -0.29
CA LEU A 99 9.61 -1.29 -0.23
C LEU A 99 10.16 -2.70 -0.44
N VAL A 100 11.13 -2.89 -1.34
CA VAL A 100 11.80 -4.18 -1.53
C VAL A 100 12.58 -4.56 -0.27
N SER A 101 13.39 -3.67 0.28
CA SER A 101 14.15 -3.91 1.52
C SER A 101 13.22 -4.33 2.66
N MET A 102 12.11 -3.62 2.87
CA MET A 102 11.11 -4.00 3.88
C MET A 102 10.44 -5.32 3.56
N LEU A 103 10.13 -5.62 2.29
CA LEU A 103 9.54 -6.90 1.90
C LEU A 103 10.44 -8.09 2.28
N LEU A 104 11.74 -7.96 2.08
CA LEU A 104 12.71 -9.02 2.35
C LEU A 104 12.86 -9.33 3.84
N VAL A 105 12.74 -8.31 4.70
CA VAL A 105 12.93 -8.46 6.14
C VAL A 105 11.61 -8.50 6.94
N VAL A 106 10.44 -8.38 6.30
CA VAL A 106 9.15 -8.34 7.01
C VAL A 106 8.83 -9.63 7.77
N ASP A 107 9.37 -10.75 7.30
CA ASP A 107 9.20 -12.05 7.94
C ASP A 107 10.25 -12.32 9.04
N ASP A 108 11.30 -11.50 9.11
CA ASP A 108 12.32 -11.60 10.15
C ASP A 108 11.79 -11.02 11.46
N ALA A 109 11.75 -11.87 12.49
CA ALA A 109 11.27 -11.51 13.82
C ALA A 109 12.32 -10.76 14.68
N SER A 110 13.49 -10.44 14.12
CA SER A 110 14.58 -9.82 14.86
C SER A 110 14.26 -8.36 15.21
N GLY A 111 13.86 -8.13 16.47
CA GLY A 111 13.75 -6.79 17.06
C GLY A 111 12.33 -6.28 17.35
N ALA A 112 11.28 -7.00 16.92
CA ALA A 112 9.90 -6.64 17.23
C ALA A 112 9.43 -7.30 18.54
N SER A 113 8.65 -6.57 19.35
CA SER A 113 8.05 -7.15 20.55
C SER A 113 6.97 -8.17 20.16
N PHE A 114 6.71 -9.16 21.02
CA PHE A 114 5.71 -10.21 20.78
C PHE A 114 4.31 -9.64 20.42
N SER A 115 3.93 -8.50 21.01
CA SER A 115 2.67 -7.81 20.73
C SER A 115 2.61 -7.16 19.35
N GLU A 116 3.76 -6.86 18.72
CA GLU A 116 3.82 -6.28 17.38
C GLU A 116 3.66 -7.36 16.30
N TYR A 117 4.04 -8.61 16.58
CA TYR A 117 4.00 -9.71 15.61
C TYR A 117 2.61 -9.95 15.01
N ARG A 118 1.53 -9.65 15.75
CA ARG A 118 0.15 -9.72 15.23
C ARG A 118 -0.11 -8.82 14.01
N TYR A 119 0.66 -7.74 13.85
CA TYR A 119 0.54 -6.79 12.73
C TYR A 119 1.49 -7.12 11.58
N ARG A 120 2.30 -8.18 11.69
CA ARG A 120 3.25 -8.58 10.63
C ARG A 120 2.53 -8.86 9.31
N GLY A 121 1.43 -9.60 9.36
CA GLY A 121 0.60 -9.88 8.19
C GLY A 121 0.07 -8.61 7.53
N ASP A 122 -0.43 -7.66 8.34
CA ASP A 122 -0.92 -6.36 7.85
C ASP A 122 0.20 -5.52 7.21
N LEU A 123 1.40 -5.56 7.77
CA LEU A 123 2.59 -4.91 7.21
C LEU A 123 2.97 -5.55 5.88
N LYS A 124 3.12 -6.89 5.81
CA LYS A 124 3.45 -7.61 4.57
C LYS A 124 2.41 -7.35 3.48
N ALA A 125 1.13 -7.35 3.82
CA ALA A 125 0.04 -7.03 2.89
C ALA A 125 0.09 -5.57 2.42
N SER A 126 0.45 -4.63 3.30
CA SER A 126 0.57 -3.22 2.94
C SER A 126 1.78 -2.98 2.03
N VAL A 127 2.95 -3.55 2.36
CA VAL A 127 4.17 -3.49 1.52
C VAL A 127 3.90 -4.08 0.15
N SER A 128 3.30 -5.29 0.10
CA SER A 128 3.00 -5.96 -1.17
C SER A 128 2.08 -5.13 -2.06
N ARG A 129 1.00 -4.57 -1.51
CA ARG A 129 0.08 -3.70 -2.25
C ARG A 129 0.77 -2.43 -2.74
N SER A 130 1.58 -1.78 -1.91
CA SER A 130 2.32 -0.58 -2.31
C SER A 130 3.36 -0.90 -3.39
N LEU A 131 4.10 -2.00 -3.26
CA LEU A 131 5.12 -2.40 -4.23
C LEU A 131 4.51 -2.74 -5.60
N LEU A 132 3.38 -3.48 -5.63
CA LEU A 132 2.65 -3.74 -6.87
C LEU A 132 2.18 -2.45 -7.56
N ARG A 133 1.71 -1.45 -6.78
CA ARG A 133 1.35 -0.14 -7.33
C ARG A 133 2.56 0.56 -7.91
N VAL A 134 3.69 0.58 -7.21
CA VAL A 134 4.94 1.20 -7.69
C VAL A 134 5.44 0.52 -8.97
N ILE A 135 5.40 -0.82 -9.04
CA ILE A 135 5.76 -1.60 -10.25
C ILE A 135 4.87 -1.21 -11.45
N ARG A 136 3.57 -1.03 -11.23
CA ARG A 136 2.64 -0.61 -12.30
C ARG A 136 2.96 0.78 -12.87
N LEU A 137 3.70 1.61 -12.14
CA LEU A 137 4.11 2.95 -12.54
C LEU A 137 5.51 3.00 -13.17
N SER A 138 6.22 1.86 -13.25
CA SER A 138 7.58 1.80 -13.79
C SER A 138 7.65 2.26 -15.25
N ARG A 139 8.71 3.00 -15.57
CA ARG A 139 9.11 3.37 -16.93
C ARG A 139 10.34 2.58 -17.35
N ARG A 140 10.57 2.51 -18.66
CA ARG A 140 11.78 1.86 -19.22
C ARG A 140 13.09 2.49 -18.73
N THR A 141 13.07 3.80 -18.43
CA THR A 141 14.22 4.55 -17.91
C THR A 141 14.62 4.14 -16.49
N ASP A 142 13.68 3.59 -15.71
CA ASP A 142 13.91 3.23 -14.30
C ASP A 142 14.85 2.04 -14.15
N PHE A 143 15.01 1.24 -15.22
CA PHE A 143 15.82 0.01 -15.19
C PHE A 143 17.25 0.27 -14.73
N LEU A 144 17.91 1.34 -15.20
CA LEU A 144 19.29 1.62 -14.81
C LEU A 144 19.45 1.90 -13.31
N ALA A 145 18.48 2.60 -12.71
CA ALA A 145 18.48 2.88 -11.29
C ALA A 145 18.13 1.63 -10.46
N LEU A 146 17.26 0.76 -10.99
CA LEU A 146 16.77 -0.42 -10.28
C LEU A 146 17.57 -1.71 -10.56
N LYS A 147 18.51 -1.71 -11.51
CA LYS A 147 19.19 -2.93 -11.96
C LYS A 147 19.80 -3.74 -10.81
N ASP A 148 20.45 -3.07 -9.84
CA ASP A 148 21.20 -3.76 -8.80
C ASP A 148 20.24 -4.48 -7.84
N VAL A 149 19.20 -3.77 -7.37
CA VAL A 149 18.16 -4.38 -6.50
C VAL A 149 17.38 -5.48 -7.23
N LEU A 150 17.12 -5.33 -8.53
CA LEU A 150 16.41 -6.33 -9.33
C LEU A 150 17.25 -7.59 -9.56
N VAL A 151 18.55 -7.44 -9.79
CA VAL A 151 19.46 -8.58 -10.01
C VAL A 151 19.77 -9.29 -8.69
N GLU A 152 20.06 -8.53 -7.64
CA GLU A 152 20.40 -9.06 -6.31
C GLU A 152 19.25 -9.88 -5.70
N HIS A 153 18.01 -9.40 -5.84
CA HIS A 153 16.83 -10.01 -5.22
C HIS A 153 15.88 -10.65 -6.24
N ALA A 154 16.38 -11.03 -7.42
CA ALA A 154 15.54 -11.58 -8.49
C ALA A 154 14.74 -12.81 -8.03
N GLY A 155 15.38 -13.71 -7.29
CA GLY A 155 14.74 -14.92 -6.74
C GLY A 155 13.67 -14.61 -5.71
N ASP A 156 13.96 -13.70 -4.78
CA ASP A 156 13.02 -13.30 -3.71
C ASP A 156 11.80 -12.59 -4.29
N LEU A 157 12.01 -11.66 -5.23
CA LEU A 157 10.94 -10.95 -5.92
C LEU A 157 10.08 -11.90 -6.77
N PHE A 158 10.70 -12.87 -7.43
CA PHE A 158 9.98 -13.89 -8.19
C PHE A 158 9.11 -14.77 -7.27
N ALA A 159 9.67 -15.24 -6.14
CA ALA A 159 8.94 -16.03 -5.16
C ALA A 159 7.76 -15.23 -4.58
N TRP A 160 8.02 -14.00 -4.13
CA TRP A 160 6.98 -13.10 -3.61
C TRP A 160 5.85 -12.85 -4.63
N LEU A 161 6.20 -12.56 -5.89
CA LEU A 161 5.19 -12.28 -6.91
C LEU A 161 4.36 -13.52 -7.23
N SER A 162 5.00 -14.69 -7.25
CA SER A 162 4.33 -15.98 -7.45
C SER A 162 3.34 -16.29 -6.32
N ASP A 163 3.76 -16.06 -5.07
CA ASP A 163 2.90 -16.21 -3.89
C ASP A 163 1.73 -15.23 -3.92
N ALA A 164 1.99 -13.97 -4.28
CA ALA A 164 0.97 -12.94 -4.39
C ALA A 164 -0.06 -13.27 -5.48
N GLU A 165 0.39 -13.78 -6.63
CA GLU A 165 -0.49 -14.24 -7.71
C GLU A 165 -1.34 -15.43 -7.27
N MET A 166 -0.74 -16.42 -6.60
CA MET A 166 -1.45 -17.59 -6.11
C MET A 166 -2.52 -17.19 -5.07
N ALA A 167 -2.16 -16.30 -4.13
CA ALA A 167 -3.09 -15.78 -3.15
C ALA A 167 -4.27 -15.02 -3.80
N ALA A 168 -4.00 -14.22 -4.83
CA ALA A 168 -5.05 -13.50 -5.57
C ALA A 168 -6.02 -14.47 -6.26
N ARG A 169 -5.51 -15.50 -6.95
CA ARG A 169 -6.35 -16.52 -7.61
C ARG A 169 -7.18 -17.32 -6.61
N ASN A 170 -6.63 -17.63 -5.44
CA ASN A 170 -7.38 -18.32 -4.38
C ASN A 170 -8.52 -17.44 -3.84
N ALA A 171 -8.25 -16.16 -3.58
CA ALA A 171 -9.27 -15.22 -3.14
C ALA A 171 -10.41 -15.04 -4.17
N GLU A 172 -10.09 -15.01 -5.47
CA GLU A 172 -11.10 -14.95 -6.54
C GLU A 172 -11.98 -16.21 -6.58
N ARG A 173 -11.39 -17.40 -6.38
CA ARG A 173 -12.12 -18.67 -6.30
C ARG A 173 -13.03 -18.73 -5.09
N GLU A 174 -12.54 -18.29 -3.93
CA GLU A 174 -13.34 -18.22 -2.69
C GLU A 174 -14.52 -17.25 -2.85
N ALA A 175 -14.28 -16.06 -3.43
CA ALA A 175 -15.34 -15.10 -3.71
C ALA A 175 -16.39 -15.65 -4.70
N ALA A 176 -15.96 -16.38 -5.74
CA ALA A 176 -16.87 -17.03 -6.68
C ALA A 176 -17.69 -18.15 -6.03
N ALA A 177 -17.08 -18.94 -5.15
CA ALA A 177 -17.79 -19.98 -4.38
C ALA A 177 -18.83 -19.35 -3.42
N MET A 178 -18.46 -18.30 -2.67
CA MET A 178 -19.39 -17.58 -1.80
C MET A 178 -20.55 -16.95 -2.58
N ALA A 179 -20.29 -16.43 -3.79
CA ALA A 179 -21.33 -15.91 -4.66
C ALA A 179 -22.26 -17.00 -5.18
N ALA A 180 -21.74 -18.19 -5.50
CA ALA A 180 -22.54 -19.35 -5.92
C ALA A 180 -23.44 -19.87 -4.79
N ASP A 181 -22.89 -20.04 -3.57
CA ASP A 181 -23.65 -20.45 -2.40
C ASP A 181 -24.77 -19.44 -2.07
N ALA A 182 -24.47 -18.14 -2.19
CA ALA A 182 -25.47 -17.09 -2.01
C ALA A 182 -26.57 -17.12 -3.08
N ALA A 183 -26.23 -17.46 -4.33
CA ALA A 183 -27.20 -17.61 -5.42
C ALA A 183 -28.08 -18.86 -5.22
N GLU A 184 -27.52 -19.97 -4.74
CA GLU A 184 -28.26 -21.19 -4.43
C GLU A 184 -29.21 -20.98 -3.24
N ALA A 185 -28.76 -20.28 -2.19
CA ALA A 185 -29.59 -19.89 -1.06
C ALA A 185 -30.76 -18.95 -1.48
N ALA A 186 -30.54 -18.07 -2.46
CA ALA A 186 -31.58 -17.21 -3.01
C ALA A 186 -32.53 -17.95 -3.99
N GLY A 187 -32.04 -18.97 -4.70
CA GLY A 187 -32.80 -19.80 -5.65
C GLY A 187 -33.59 -20.94 -5.01
N GLY A 188 -33.31 -21.30 -3.75
CA GLY A 188 -34.01 -22.33 -2.99
C GLY A 188 -35.46 -21.98 -2.56
N GLY A 189 -35.90 -20.74 -2.80
CA GLY A 189 -37.29 -20.34 -2.64
C GLY A 189 -38.15 -20.84 -3.80
N SER A 190 -38.45 -22.15 -3.85
CA SER A 190 -39.55 -22.64 -4.69
C SER A 190 -40.82 -21.84 -4.36
N PRO A 191 -41.53 -21.25 -5.35
CA PRO A 191 -42.82 -20.63 -5.11
C PRO A 191 -43.84 -21.74 -4.84
N SER A 192 -43.89 -22.20 -3.59
CA SER A 192 -44.97 -23.05 -3.10
C SER A 192 -46.26 -22.22 -3.08
N SER A 193 -47.09 -22.45 -4.09
CA SER A 193 -48.56 -22.43 -4.01
C SER A 193 -49.30 -21.13 -3.63
N ALA A 194 -48.76 -19.93 -3.85
CA ALA A 194 -49.47 -18.67 -3.51
C ALA A 194 -49.89 -17.76 -4.69
N THR A 195 -49.67 -18.15 -5.95
CA THR A 195 -50.03 -17.33 -7.12
C THR A 195 -50.90 -18.06 -8.15
N ALA A 196 -51.90 -18.80 -7.68
CA ALA A 196 -52.98 -19.35 -8.52
C ALA A 196 -54.34 -18.69 -8.29
N ALA A 197 -54.41 -17.57 -7.54
CA ALA A 197 -55.70 -16.96 -7.13
C ALA A 197 -55.91 -15.50 -7.58
N ALA A 198 -55.19 -15.00 -8.59
CA ALA A 198 -55.34 -13.62 -9.06
C ALA A 198 -55.58 -13.47 -10.58
N ALA A 199 -56.14 -14.49 -11.24
CA ALA A 199 -56.49 -14.45 -12.66
C ALA A 199 -57.95 -14.85 -12.98
N ALA A 200 -58.86 -14.75 -12.01
CA ALA A 200 -60.28 -15.12 -12.20
C ALA A 200 -61.25 -14.13 -11.53
N ALA A 201 -61.08 -12.83 -11.82
CA ALA A 201 -62.10 -11.81 -11.51
C ALA A 201 -61.93 -10.58 -12.42
N ALA A 202 -62.13 -10.77 -13.72
CA ALA A 202 -62.39 -9.69 -14.67
C ALA A 202 -63.19 -10.26 -15.85
N VAL A 203 -64.49 -10.50 -15.60
CA VAL A 203 -65.56 -10.51 -16.60
C VAL A 203 -66.62 -9.56 -16.09
#